data_AF-A0A1H4QP16-F1
#
_entry.id   AF-A0A1H4QP16-F1
#
_cell.length_a   1.000
_cell.length_b   1.000
_cell.length_c   1.000
_cell.angle_alpha   90.00
_cell.angle_beta   90.00
_cell.angle_gamma   90.00
#
_symmetry.space_group_name_H-M   'P 1'
#
loop_
_entity.id
_entity.type
_entity.pdbx_description
1 polymer ?
#
loop_
_entity_poly.entity_id
_entity_poly.type
_entity_poly.pdbx_seq_one_letter_code
_entity_poly.pdbx_strand_id
1 'polypeptide(L)'
;MSSLAPCNHLLQEKINTCIAFIEREEIYSEIPDACGKHLIIRVLGLHALPEQVDWFFKRIAEILNERGIGFDFELNVNEEAPSL
;
A
#
# COMPACT_ATOMS: atom_id res chain seq x y z
N MET A 1 -18.86 -8.52 17.09
CA MET A 1 -17.43 -8.62 16.75
C MET A 1 -17.36 -9.23 15.36
N SER A 2 -17.36 -8.39 14.33
CA SER A 2 -17.39 -8.84 12.95
C SER A 2 -16.02 -9.35 12.56
N SER A 3 -15.94 -10.66 12.30
CA SER A 3 -14.78 -11.34 11.76
C SER A 3 -14.40 -10.69 10.42
N LEU A 4 -13.36 -9.85 10.42
CA LEU A 4 -12.72 -9.41 9.18
C LEU A 4 -12.01 -10.62 8.57
N ALA A 5 -12.32 -10.93 7.32
CA ALA A 5 -11.75 -12.04 6.59
C ALA A 5 -10.20 -12.04 6.65
N PRO A 6 -9.54 -13.21 6.76
CA PRO A 6 -8.09 -13.34 6.92
C PRO A 6 -7.25 -12.69 5.80
N CYS A 7 -7.86 -12.39 4.64
CA CYS A 7 -7.19 -11.72 3.52
C CYS A 7 -6.83 -10.25 3.79
N ASN A 8 -7.49 -9.57 4.74
CA ASN A 8 -7.25 -8.14 5.02
C ASN A 8 -5.97 -7.93 5.85
N HIS A 9 -5.57 -8.92 6.66
CA HIS A 9 -4.42 -8.79 7.56
C HIS A 9 -3.09 -8.68 6.81
N LEU A 10 -2.88 -9.51 5.77
CA LEU A 10 -1.61 -9.54 5.05
C LEU A 10 -1.36 -8.25 4.25
N LEU A 11 -2.42 -7.69 3.65
CA LEU A 11 -2.32 -6.44 2.90
C LEU A 11 -2.02 -5.27 3.85
N GLN A 12 -2.71 -5.23 5.00
CA GLN A 12 -2.44 -4.27 6.05
C GLN A 12 -1.00 -4.38 6.57
N GLU A 13 -0.48 -5.58 6.80
CA GLU A 13 0.91 -5.79 7.23
C GLU A 13 1.91 -5.26 6.20
N LYS A 14 1.72 -5.57 4.91
CA LYS A 14 2.59 -5.06 3.84
C LYS A 14 2.62 -3.53 3.78
N ILE A 15 1.46 -2.91 3.86
CA ILE A 15 1.34 -1.44 3.87
C ILE A 15 2.02 -0.86 5.10
N ASN A 16 1.81 -1.46 6.28
CA ASN A 16 2.45 -1.03 7.52
C ASN A 16 3.99 -1.14 7.44
N THR A 17 4.53 -2.18 6.80
CA THR A 17 5.97 -2.30 6.56
C THR A 17 6.50 -1.15 5.69
N CYS A 18 5.80 -0.80 4.61
CA CYS A 18 6.17 0.35 3.78
C CYS A 18 6.11 1.67 4.56
N ILE A 19 5.07 1.86 5.38
CA ILE A 19 4.94 3.04 6.24
C ILE A 19 6.12 3.13 7.21
N ALA A 20 6.43 2.04 7.91
CA ALA A 20 7.55 2.01 8.86
C ALA A 20 8.89 2.30 8.18
N PHE A 21 9.09 1.81 6.95
CA PHE A 21 10.28 2.09 6.14
C PHE A 21 10.43 3.59 5.80
N ILE A 22 9.31 4.26 5.49
CA ILE A 22 9.29 5.71 5.23
C ILE A 22 9.50 6.50 6.54
N GLU A 23 8.82 6.13 7.62
CA GLU A 23 8.92 6.82 8.92
C GLU A 23 10.32 6.74 9.53
N ARG A 24 11.06 5.67 9.25
CA ARG A 24 12.43 5.49 9.71
C ARG A 24 13.46 6.18 8.83
N GLU A 25 13.03 6.86 7.77
CA GLU A 25 13.90 7.49 6.78
C GLU A 25 14.84 6.48 6.06
N GLU A 26 14.59 5.17 6.22
CA GLU A 26 15.38 4.08 5.62
C GLU A 26 15.36 4.18 4.09
N ILE A 27 14.25 4.69 3.53
CA ILE A 27 14.12 4.96 2.09
C ILE A 27 15.21 5.89 1.54
N TYR A 28 15.69 6.86 2.32
CA TYR A 28 16.73 7.79 1.84
C TYR A 28 18.14 7.21 1.92
N SER A 29 18.33 6.15 2.70
CA SER A 29 19.57 5.36 2.71
C SER A 29 19.62 4.40 1.53
N GLU A 30 18.52 3.67 1.29
CA GLU A 30 18.43 2.69 0.21
C GLU A 30 18.23 3.33 -1.17
N ILE A 31 17.51 4.45 -1.23
CA ILE A 31 17.19 5.20 -2.44
C ILE A 31 17.47 6.69 -2.19
N PRO A 32 18.74 7.14 -2.26
CA PRO A 32 19.12 8.54 -2.01
C PRO A 32 18.36 9.54 -2.90
N ASP A 33 18.08 9.14 -4.15
CA ASP A 33 17.32 9.93 -5.12
C ASP A 33 15.86 10.17 -4.72
N ALA A 34 15.34 9.50 -3.69
CA ALA A 34 14.01 9.77 -3.16
C ALA A 34 13.97 11.06 -2.31
N CYS A 35 15.13 11.57 -1.86
CA CYS A 35 15.20 12.76 -1.02
C CYS A 35 14.61 13.98 -1.73
N GLY A 36 13.68 14.67 -1.07
CA GLY A 36 12.98 15.85 -1.61
C GLY A 36 11.90 15.54 -2.66
N LYS A 37 11.63 14.27 -2.98
CA LYS A 37 10.54 13.87 -3.87
C LYS A 37 9.28 13.55 -3.07
N HIS A 38 8.13 13.70 -3.73
CA HIS A 38 6.87 13.24 -3.18
C HIS A 38 6.79 11.72 -3.25
N LEU A 39 6.53 11.08 -2.11
CA LEU A 39 6.45 9.62 -1.99
C LEU A 39 5.02 9.16 -2.23
N ILE A 40 4.87 8.06 -2.98
CA ILE A 40 3.57 7.43 -3.26
C ILE A 40 3.70 5.93 -2.99
N ILE A 41 2.81 5.39 -2.16
CA ILE A 41 2.62 3.93 -2.01
C ILE A 41 1.58 3.50 -3.03
N ARG A 42 1.98 2.73 -4.05
CA ARG A 42 1.08 2.14 -5.04
C ARG A 42 0.90 0.65 -4.78
N VAL A 43 -0.35 0.21 -4.63
CA VAL A 43 -0.73 -1.20 -4.55
C VAL A 43 -1.12 -1.70 -5.93
N LEU A 44 -0.45 -2.75 -6.41
CA LEU A 44 -0.80 -3.43 -7.66
C LEU A 44 -1.65 -4.66 -7.34
N GLY A 45 -2.88 -4.69 -7.88
CA GLY A 45 -3.78 -5.83 -7.76
C GLY A 45 -3.76 -6.69 -9.03
N LEU A 46 -3.67 -8.01 -8.88
CA LEU A 46 -3.85 -8.96 -10.01
C LEU A 46 -5.33 -9.22 -10.33
N HIS A 47 -6.21 -8.95 -9.37
CA HIS A 47 -7.64 -9.17 -9.49
C HIS A 47 -8.41 -7.95 -8.99
N ALA A 48 -9.62 -7.78 -9.53
CA ALA A 48 -10.55 -6.77 -9.04
C ALA A 48 -10.80 -6.99 -7.55
N LEU A 49 -10.76 -5.90 -6.80
CA LEU A 49 -10.94 -5.98 -5.37
C LEU A 49 -12.43 -6.11 -5.02
N PRO A 50 -12.75 -6.86 -3.95
CA PRO A 50 -14.09 -6.82 -3.38
C PRO A 50 -14.42 -5.39 -2.91
N GLU A 51 -15.70 -5.00 -3.01
CA GLU A 51 -16.21 -3.69 -2.57
C GLU A 51 -15.84 -3.37 -1.11
N GLN A 52 -15.69 -4.40 -0.26
CA GLN A 52 -15.25 -4.25 1.13
C GLN A 52 -13.83 -3.65 1.28
N VAL A 53 -12.99 -3.76 0.25
CA VAL A 53 -11.61 -3.25 0.24
C VAL A 53 -11.59 -1.75 -0.10
N ASP A 54 -12.60 -1.22 -0.77
CA ASP A 54 -12.66 0.21 -1.11
C ASP A 54 -12.64 1.09 0.13
N TRP A 55 -13.39 0.71 1.17
CA TRP A 55 -13.36 1.42 2.46
C TRP A 55 -11.97 1.37 3.10
N PHE A 56 -11.31 0.21 3.03
CA PHE A 56 -9.98 0.01 3.61
C PHE A 56 -8.93 0.90 2.91
N PHE A 57 -8.93 0.94 1.58
CA PHE A 57 -8.04 1.80 0.80
C PHE A 57 -8.33 3.27 0.98
N LYS A 58 -9.60 3.67 1.04
CA LYS A 58 -9.95 5.04 1.37
C LYS A 58 -9.37 5.43 2.73
N ARG A 59 -9.49 4.54 3.72
CA ARG A 59 -8.97 4.82 5.07
C ARG A 59 -7.45 4.94 5.10
N ILE A 60 -6.74 4.09 4.36
CA ILE A 60 -5.28 4.18 4.22
C ILE A 60 -4.87 5.47 3.52
N ALA A 61 -5.54 5.82 2.42
CA ALA A 61 -5.27 7.05 1.68
C ALA A 61 -5.43 8.29 2.57
N GLU A 62 -6.47 8.35 3.40
CA GLU A 62 -6.65 9.42 4.40
C GLU A 62 -5.46 9.51 5.36
N ILE A 63 -5.07 8.39 5.98
CA ILE A 63 -3.97 8.33 6.96
C ILE A 63 -2.63 8.73 6.35
N LEU A 64 -2.36 8.28 5.11
CA LEU A 64 -1.11 8.58 4.41
C LEU A 64 -1.06 10.04 3.94
N ASN A 65 -2.19 10.57 3.49
CA ASN A 65 -2.27 11.96 3.03
C ASN A 65 -2.04 12.96 4.18
N GLU A 66 -2.51 12.65 5.40
CA GLU A 66 -2.18 13.43 6.61
C GLU A 66 -0.67 13.52 6.88
N ARG A 67 0.11 12.60 6.30
CA ARG A 67 1.57 12.51 6.43
C ARG A 67 2.32 12.97 5.18
N GLY A 68 1.60 13.53 4.19
CA GLY A 68 2.18 13.97 2.92
C GLY A 68 2.61 12.84 1.99
N ILE A 69 2.12 11.62 2.21
CA ILE A 69 2.40 10.43 1.41
C ILE A 69 1.18 10.14 0.52
N GLY A 70 1.40 10.02 -0.78
CA GLY A 70 0.36 9.61 -1.72
C GLY A 70 0.02 8.12 -1.59
N PHE A 71 -1.22 7.75 -1.91
CA PHE A 71 -1.65 6.36 -1.99
C PHE A 71 -2.43 6.13 -3.28
N ASP A 72 -2.15 5.01 -3.94
CA ASP A 72 -2.75 4.66 -5.22
C ASP A 72 -3.00 3.15 -5.32
N PHE A 73 -4.03 2.77 -6.08
CA PHE A 73 -4.30 1.38 -6.41
C PHE A 73 -4.47 1.23 -7.92
N GLU A 74 -3.74 0.28 -8.49
CA GLU A 74 -3.79 -0.01 -9.92
C GLU A 74 -4.07 -1.51 -10.11
N LEU A 75 -5.11 -1.82 -10.89
CA LEU A 75 -5.38 -3.18 -11.30
C LEU A 75 -4.44 -3.55 -12.46
N ASN A 76 -3.42 -4.34 -12.16
CA ASN A 76 -2.48 -4.84 -13.16
C ASN A 76 -3.01 -6.16 -13.75
N VAL A 77 -3.89 -6.05 -14.75
CA VAL A 77 -4.45 -7.18 -15.49
C VAL A 77 -3.45 -7.91 -16.40
N ASN A 78 -2.22 -7.41 -16.53
CA ASN A 78 -1.23 -7.91 -17.49
C ASN A 78 -0.10 -8.75 -16.88
N GLU A 79 -0.04 -8.89 -15.55
CA GLU A 79 0.87 -9.82 -14.89
C GLU A 79 0.13 -11.13 -14.57
N GLU A 80 0.56 -12.24 -15.18
CA GLU A 80 0.19 -13.56 -14.66
C GLU A 80 0.84 -13.72 -13.28
N ALA A 81 0.08 -14.20 -12.29
CA ALA A 81 0.64 -14.51 -10.98
C ALA A 81 1.87 -15.42 -11.17
N PRO A 82 3.03 -15.13 -10.56
CA PRO A 82 4.20 -15.99 -10.71
C PRO A 82 3.80 -17.41 -10.32
N SER A 83 3.94 -18.35 -11.26
CA SER A 83 3.71 -19.77 -11.04
C SER A 83 4.56 -20.21 -9.85
N LEU A 84 3.92 -20.52 -8.72
CA LEU A 84 4.54 -21.09 -7.52
C LEU A 84 4.91 -22.56 -7.74
#